data_AF-A0A367LTV4-F1
#
_entry.id   AF-A0A367LTV4-F1
#
_cell.length_a   1.000
_cell.length_b   1.000
_cell.length_c   1.000
_cell.angle_alpha   90.00
_cell.angle_beta   90.00
_cell.angle_gamma   90.00
#
_symmetry.space_group_name_H-M   'P 1'
#
loop_
_entity.id
_entity.type
_entity.pdbx_description
1 polymer ?
#
loop_
_entity_poly.entity_id
_entity_poly.type
_entity_poly.pdbx_seq_one_letter_code
_entity_poly.pdbx_strand_id
1 'polypeptide(L)'
;ANLARLTSSPDVVLIYESGPIGAKPSVLPLSIGDGELAETADTVVPTGEIFRYWLQGGRIDVGFLGAAQVDRFGNINTTVIGDYR
;
A
#
# COMPACT_ATOMS: atom_id res chain seq x y z
N ALA A 1 9.46 1.94 0.19
CA ALA A 1 8.93 2.88 1.20
C ALA A 1 9.72 2.84 2.52
N ASN A 2 9.97 1.67 3.13
CA ASN A 2 10.74 1.56 4.38
C ASN A 2 12.11 2.24 4.34
N LEU A 3 12.88 2.08 3.25
CA LEU A 3 14.17 2.75 3.11
C LEU A 3 14.06 4.28 3.20
N ALA A 4 13.04 4.89 2.58
CA ALA A 4 12.81 6.34 2.66
C ALA A 4 12.48 6.77 4.10
N ARG A 5 11.61 6.02 4.79
CA ARG A 5 11.30 6.23 6.23
C ARG A 5 12.56 6.15 7.11
N LEU A 6 13.52 5.32 6.77
CA LEU A 6 14.76 5.16 7.53
C LEU A 6 15.86 6.15 7.12
N THR A 7 15.66 6.96 6.08
CA THR A 7 16.71 7.83 5.53
C THR A 7 16.19 9.23 5.19
N SER A 8 15.72 9.44 3.96
CA SER A 8 15.43 10.76 3.39
C SER A 8 14.08 11.34 3.76
N SER A 9 13.17 10.55 4.35
CA SER A 9 11.78 10.96 4.62
C SER A 9 11.25 10.28 5.89
N PRO A 10 11.82 10.59 7.08
CA PRO A 10 11.48 9.91 8.32
C PRO A 10 10.02 10.06 8.75
N ASP A 11 9.36 11.14 8.32
CA ASP A 11 7.98 11.46 8.69
C ASP A 11 6.94 10.86 7.72
N VAL A 12 7.34 10.06 6.73
CA VAL A 12 6.39 9.42 5.81
C VAL A 12 5.51 8.41 6.57
N VAL A 13 4.20 8.52 6.38
CA VAL A 13 3.23 7.60 6.96
C VAL A 13 3.02 6.44 5.99
N LEU A 14 3.42 5.24 6.39
CA LEU A 14 3.19 4.03 5.60
C LEU A 14 1.78 3.51 5.85
N ILE A 15 0.99 3.37 4.78
CA ILE A 15 -0.37 2.85 4.83
C ILE A 15 -0.44 1.61 3.92
N TYR A 16 -1.04 0.54 4.44
CA TYR A 16 -1.22 -0.73 3.73
C TYR A 16 -2.71 -1.01 3.51
N GLU A 17 -3.06 -1.61 2.37
CA GLU A 17 -4.46 -1.85 1.98
C GLU A 17 -5.23 -2.79 2.94
N SER A 18 -4.50 -3.58 3.72
CA SER A 18 -5.04 -4.46 4.77
C SER A 18 -5.55 -3.70 6.00
N GLY A 19 -5.25 -2.41 6.16
CA GLY A 19 -5.70 -1.62 7.32
C GLY A 19 -4.63 -0.89 8.15
N PRO A 20 -3.37 -1.37 8.26
CA PRO A 20 -2.34 -0.69 9.04
C PRO A 20 -2.02 0.71 8.54
N ILE A 21 -2.07 1.69 9.44
CA ILE A 21 -1.71 3.09 9.20
C ILE A 21 -0.55 3.48 10.12
N GLY A 22 0.49 4.06 9.53
CA GLY A 22 1.70 4.45 10.26
C GLY A 22 2.58 3.27 10.62
N ALA A 23 2.53 2.17 9.86
CA ALA A 23 3.34 0.98 10.13
C ALA A 23 4.84 1.27 10.05
N LYS A 24 5.59 0.77 11.05
CA LYS A 24 7.03 0.99 11.21
C LYS A 24 7.77 -0.34 11.34
N PRO A 25 7.62 -1.25 10.34
CA PRO A 25 8.14 -2.61 10.47
C PRO A 25 9.66 -2.61 10.65
N SER A 26 10.12 -3.45 11.56
CA SER A 26 11.52 -3.69 11.92
C SER A 26 12.20 -4.69 10.99
N VAL A 27 11.41 -5.60 10.41
CA VAL A 27 11.81 -6.57 9.38
C VAL A 27 10.98 -6.36 8.11
N LEU A 28 11.44 -6.90 6.98
CA LEU A 28 10.65 -6.83 5.75
C LEU A 28 9.44 -7.76 5.88
N PRO A 29 8.19 -7.26 5.80
CA PRO A 29 7.01 -8.11 5.91
C PRO A 29 6.89 -9.04 4.71
N LEU A 30 6.39 -10.25 4.94
CA LEU A 30 6.19 -11.26 3.88
C LEU A 30 4.94 -10.99 3.04
N SER A 31 3.99 -10.24 3.59
CA SER A 31 2.70 -9.92 2.98
C SER A 31 2.12 -8.63 3.58
N ILE A 32 1.13 -8.04 2.90
CA ILE A 32 0.32 -6.96 3.46
C ILE A 32 -0.46 -7.40 4.72
N GLY A 33 -0.73 -8.71 4.86
CA GLY A 33 -1.42 -9.29 6.02
C GLY A 33 -0.47 -9.78 7.11
N ASP A 34 0.82 -9.49 7.02
CA ASP A 34 1.81 -9.88 8.01
C ASP A 34 1.55 -9.14 9.34
N GLY A 35 1.63 -9.86 10.46
CA GLY A 35 1.39 -9.32 11.81
C GLY A 35 2.33 -8.17 12.16
N GLU A 36 3.56 -8.19 11.66
CA GLU A 36 4.55 -7.11 11.85
C GLU A 36 4.00 -5.74 11.42
N LEU A 37 3.18 -5.70 10.36
CA LEU A 37 2.59 -4.44 9.88
C LEU A 37 1.53 -3.91 10.84
N ALA A 38 0.71 -4.79 11.44
CA ALA A 38 -0.31 -4.41 12.39
C ALA A 38 0.30 -4.04 13.76
N GLU A 39 1.29 -4.81 14.23
CA GLU A 39 1.96 -4.61 15.51
C GLU A 39 2.75 -3.29 15.58
N THR A 40 3.30 -2.86 14.45
CA THR A 40 4.11 -1.62 14.36
C THR A 40 3.32 -0.40 13.86
N ALA A 41 2.01 -0.55 13.63
CA ALA A 41 1.14 0.54 13.19
C ALA A 41 0.68 1.44 14.34
N ASP A 42 0.40 2.70 14.03
CA ASP A 42 -0.23 3.62 14.97
C ASP A 42 -1.70 3.26 15.18
N THR A 43 -2.34 2.72 14.14
CA THR A 43 -3.68 2.15 14.22
C THR A 43 -3.93 1.13 13.10
N VAL A 44 -4.93 0.27 13.29
CA VAL A 44 -5.41 -0.68 12.30
C VAL A 44 -6.90 -0.43 12.10
N VAL A 45 -7.30 -0.19 10.85
CA VAL A 45 -8.69 0.08 10.48
C VAL A 45 -9.22 -0.98 9.52
N PRO A 46 -10.54 -1.14 9.37
CA PRO A 46 -11.09 -2.04 8.35
C PRO A 46 -10.68 -1.61 6.93
N THR A 47 -10.42 -2.59 6.05
CA THR A 47 -10.09 -2.37 4.63
C THR A 47 -11.05 -1.42 3.91
N GLY A 48 -12.35 -1.48 4.23
CA GLY A 48 -13.34 -0.57 3.67
C GLY A 48 -13.08 0.91 3.98
N GLU A 49 -12.51 1.21 5.15
CA GLU A 49 -12.12 2.57 5.53
C GLU A 49 -10.89 3.05 4.73
N ILE A 50 -9.88 2.20 4.57
CA ILE A 50 -8.69 2.51 3.74
C ILE A 50 -9.13 2.96 2.35
N PHE A 51 -10.03 2.22 1.71
CA PHE A 51 -10.48 2.57 0.37
C PHE A 51 -11.39 3.81 0.35
N ARG A 52 -12.32 3.95 1.30
CA ARG A 52 -13.34 5.02 1.25
C ARG A 52 -12.87 6.34 1.83
N TYR A 53 -12.31 6.33 3.04
CA TYR A 53 -11.97 7.55 3.77
C TYR A 53 -10.55 8.03 3.42
N TRP A 54 -9.59 7.11 3.29
CA TRP A 54 -8.20 7.46 3.03
C TRP A 54 -7.92 7.64 1.53
N LEU A 55 -8.13 6.59 0.72
CA LEU A 55 -7.82 6.63 -0.72
C LEU A 55 -8.79 7.55 -1.49
N GLN A 56 -10.08 7.23 -1.50
CA GLN A 56 -11.08 8.03 -2.23
C GLN A 56 -11.30 9.42 -1.61
N GLY A 57 -10.98 9.58 -0.32
CA GLY A 57 -10.96 10.88 0.34
C GLY A 57 -9.77 11.78 0.00
N GLY A 58 -8.85 11.33 -0.87
CA GLY A 58 -7.71 12.11 -1.35
C GLY A 58 -6.63 12.35 -0.29
N ARG A 59 -6.51 11.46 0.70
CA ARG A 59 -5.55 11.57 1.82
C ARG A 59 -4.26 10.77 1.59
N ILE A 60 -4.09 10.23 0.39
CA ILE A 60 -2.91 9.45 -0.01
C ILE A 60 -2.14 10.25 -1.06
N ASP A 61 -0.88 10.57 -0.76
CA ASP A 61 -0.03 11.35 -1.66
C ASP A 61 0.57 10.49 -2.80
N VAL A 62 0.99 9.26 -2.49
CA VAL A 62 1.68 8.37 -3.43
C VAL A 62 1.25 6.92 -3.19
N GLY A 63 0.90 6.22 -4.28
CA GLY A 63 0.56 4.79 -4.26
C GLY A 63 1.54 3.96 -5.10
N PHE A 64 1.79 2.72 -4.68
CA PHE A 64 2.53 1.73 -5.47
C PHE A 64 1.56 0.66 -5.94
N LEU A 65 1.53 0.39 -7.24
CA LEU A 65 0.74 -0.67 -7.86
C LEU A 65 1.64 -1.58 -8.69
N GLY A 66 1.40 -2.89 -8.60
CA GLY A 66 2.00 -3.88 -9.49
C GLY A 66 1.11 -4.15 -10.70
N ALA A 67 1.70 -4.60 -11.81
CA ALA A 67 0.96 -4.95 -13.02
C ALA A 67 1.67 -6.04 -13.82
N ALA A 68 0.89 -6.85 -14.54
CA ALA A 68 1.43 -7.81 -15.51
C ALA A 68 1.79 -7.12 -16.83
N GLN A 69 1.01 -6.12 -17.24
CA GLN A 69 1.27 -5.30 -18.43
C GLN A 69 1.03 -3.82 -18.11
N VAL A 70 1.86 -2.94 -18.68
CA VAL A 70 1.75 -1.48 -18.59
C VAL A 70 1.95 -0.90 -19.99
N ASP A 71 1.10 0.03 -20.42
CA ASP A 71 1.23 0.70 -21.71
C ASP A 71 1.91 2.08 -21.62
N ARG A 72 2.09 2.76 -22.77
CA ARG A 72 2.73 4.08 -22.86
C ARG A 72 1.94 5.23 -22.20
N PHE A 73 0.69 5.00 -21.82
CA PHE A 73 -0.18 5.99 -21.16
C PHE A 73 -0.36 5.71 -19.67
N GLY A 74 0.22 4.61 -19.16
CA GLY A 74 0.13 4.21 -17.76
C GLY A 74 -1.10 3.38 -17.42
N ASN A 75 -1.83 2.87 -18.42
CA ASN A 75 -2.88 1.89 -18.15
C ASN A 75 -2.24 0.57 -17.71
N ILE A 76 -2.84 -0.09 -16.72
CA ILE A 76 -2.34 -1.35 -16.17
C ILE A 76 -3.32 -2.49 -16.37
N ASN A 77 -2.79 -3.68 -16.67
CA ASN A 77 -3.53 -4.94 -16.65
C ASN A 77 -2.99 -5.83 -15.53
N THR A 78 -3.87 -6.11 -14.57
CA THR A 78 -3.62 -7.00 -13.42
C THR A 78 -4.50 -8.25 -13.46
N THR A 79 -5.30 -8.43 -14.52
CA THR A 79 -6.39 -9.41 -14.55
C THR A 79 -6.08 -10.62 -15.42
N VAL A 80 -5.97 -10.46 -16.76
CA VAL A 80 -5.78 -11.59 -17.69
C VAL A 80 -4.94 -11.15 -18.89
N ILE A 81 -3.97 -11.98 -19.32
CA ILE A 81 -3.30 -11.84 -20.62
C ILE A 81 -4.01 -12.77 -21.62
N GLY A 82 -4.54 -12.19 -22.71
CA GLY A 82 -5.39 -12.89 -23.69
C GLY A 82 -6.86 -12.50 -23.55
N ASP A 83 -7.76 -13.30 -24.13
CA ASP A 83 -9.21 -13.03 -24.10
C ASP A 83 -9.78 -13.21 -22.68
N TYR A 84 -10.56 -12.24 -22.21
CA TYR A 84 -11.32 -12.33 -20.96
C TYR A 84 -12.58 -13.19 -21.16
N ARG A 85 -12.84 -14.13 -20.24
CA ARG A 85 -14.00 -15.02 -20.25
C ARG A 85 -14.78 -14.91 -18.97
#